data_AF-B9NW57-F1
#
_entry.id   AF-B9NW57-F1
#
_cell.length_a   1.000
_cell.length_b   1.000
_cell.length_c   1.000
_cell.angle_alpha   90.00
_cell.angle_beta   90.00
_cell.angle_gamma   90.00
#
_symmetry.space_group_name_H-M   'P 1'
#
loop_
_entity.id
_entity.type
_entity.pdbx_description
1 polymer ?
#
loop_
_entity_poly.entity_id
_entity_poly.type
_entity_poly.pdbx_seq_one_letter_code
_entity_poly.pdbx_strand_id
1 'polypeptide(L)'
;MEITRDQKELAGVQRREFDDLQNEIAGREAGRRARFLRDGPGSEADKKRERDAQRALTRLAQLLNDPIYRAKYDHVLQVLSDAERATETAIDQLNTKIIATQVELDDMMDRAARLPDGKRVFRDANGVVRREDGSVVEDHLVDTIIWSGNEPSFEDVQAANQRLEDLQTALDDVTRYQNDVLGPSRDKVTDPDDPPSLEGLDSIEDDIQSNMPQIVQDHMPEMTASAPDTPSHSIGLPKLGG
;
A
#
# COMPACT_ATOMS: atom_id res chain seq x y z
N MET A 1 51.39 -8.79 45.05
CA MET A 1 50.18 -9.11 44.26
C MET A 1 50.47 -10.40 43.50
N GLU A 2 50.14 -11.53 44.11
CA GLU A 2 50.26 -12.85 43.48
C GLU A 2 49.03 -13.05 42.60
N ILE A 3 49.24 -13.06 41.28
CA ILE A 3 48.23 -13.48 40.31
C ILE A 3 48.10 -15.00 40.46
N THR A 4 46.93 -15.44 40.93
CA THR A 4 46.61 -16.85 41.15
C THR A 4 46.66 -17.64 39.84
N ARG A 5 47.14 -18.89 39.93
CA ARG A 5 47.40 -19.80 38.79
C ARG A 5 46.18 -19.94 37.85
N ASP A 6 44.98 -19.85 38.43
CA ASP A 6 43.69 -19.95 37.72
C ASP A 6 43.42 -18.75 36.80
N GLN A 7 43.84 -17.53 37.17
CA GLN A 7 43.70 -16.36 36.30
C GLN A 7 44.62 -16.44 35.08
N LYS A 8 45.75 -17.17 35.19
CA LYS A 8 46.69 -17.37 34.10
C LYS A 8 46.21 -18.39 33.07
N GLU A 9 45.46 -19.41 33.49
CA GLU A 9 44.84 -20.39 32.59
C GLU A 9 43.63 -19.80 31.85
N LEU A 10 42.76 -19.05 32.53
CA LEU A 10 41.63 -18.36 31.89
C LEU A 10 42.10 -17.36 30.82
N ALA A 11 43.16 -16.60 31.09
CA ALA A 11 43.76 -15.69 30.10
C ALA A 11 44.37 -16.44 28.90
N GLY A 12 44.84 -17.68 29.09
CA GLY A 12 45.42 -18.51 28.03
C GLY A 12 44.37 -19.20 27.13
N VAL A 13 43.16 -19.41 27.63
CA VAL A 13 42.02 -19.91 26.86
C VAL A 13 41.39 -18.79 26.03
N GLN A 14 41.13 -17.63 26.66
CA GLN A 14 40.55 -16.48 25.96
C GLN A 14 41.43 -15.97 24.81
N ARG A 15 42.75 -16.01 24.95
CA ARG A 15 43.66 -15.64 23.85
C ARG A 15 43.58 -16.58 22.66
N ARG A 16 43.45 -17.89 22.90
CA ARG A 16 43.32 -18.87 21.81
C ARG A 16 41.99 -18.74 21.09
N GLU A 17 40.91 -18.48 21.82
CA GLU A 17 39.59 -18.25 21.21
C GLU A 17 39.54 -16.95 20.40
N PHE A 18 40.20 -15.88 20.87
CA PHE A 18 40.29 -14.64 20.13
C PHE A 18 41.14 -14.76 18.86
N ASP A 19 42.28 -15.43 18.94
CA ASP A 19 43.15 -15.67 17.79
C ASP A 19 42.49 -16.62 16.75
N ASP A 20 41.74 -17.63 17.21
CA ASP A 20 40.97 -18.51 16.32
C ASP A 20 39.85 -17.74 15.61
N LEU A 21 39.11 -16.89 16.32
CA LEU A 21 38.02 -16.07 15.75
C LEU A 21 38.55 -15.04 14.73
N GLN A 22 39.69 -14.39 15.03
CA GLN A 22 40.31 -13.43 14.11
C GLN A 22 40.83 -14.10 12.84
N ASN A 23 41.36 -15.33 12.94
CA ASN A 23 41.80 -16.09 11.76
C ASN A 23 40.62 -16.57 10.90
N GLU A 24 39.49 -16.91 11.51
CA GLU A 24 38.24 -17.27 10.82
C GLU A 24 37.64 -16.08 10.06
N ILE A 25 37.58 -14.90 10.69
CA ILE A 25 37.12 -13.65 10.05
C ILE A 25 38.04 -13.23 8.90
N ALA A 26 39.34 -13.48 9.02
CA ALA A 26 40.33 -13.17 7.99
C ALA A 26 40.38 -14.20 6.84
N GLY A 27 39.55 -15.24 6.86
CA GLY A 27 39.48 -16.28 5.81
C GLY A 27 40.77 -17.10 5.68
N ARG A 28 41.64 -17.11 6.69
CA ARG A 28 42.87 -17.92 6.67
C ARG A 28 42.57 -19.27 7.31
N GLU A 29 42.59 -20.30 6.46
CA GLU A 29 42.35 -21.69 6.82
C GLU A 29 43.48 -22.22 7.75
N ALA A 30 43.40 -21.92 9.04
CA ALA A 30 44.26 -22.51 10.06
C ALA A 30 43.79 -23.96 10.27
N GLY A 31 44.55 -24.91 9.73
CA GLY A 31 44.24 -26.34 9.71
C GLY A 31 43.79 -26.92 11.05
N ARG A 32 42.49 -26.87 11.32
CA ARG A 32 41.83 -27.81 12.22
C ARG A 32 41.94 -29.18 11.56
N ARG A 33 42.75 -30.04 12.18
CA ARG A 33 42.83 -31.47 11.87
C ARG A 33 41.42 -32.02 11.71
N ALA A 34 41.07 -32.38 10.48
CA ALA A 34 39.97 -33.27 10.16
C ALA A 34 40.18 -34.59 10.93
N ARG A 35 39.51 -34.72 12.05
CA ARG A 35 39.40 -35.95 12.82
C ARG A 35 37.94 -36.05 13.16
N PHE A 36 37.18 -36.67 12.28
CA PHE A 36 36.06 -37.57 12.53
C PHE A 36 35.38 -37.79 11.18
N LEU A 37 35.86 -38.83 10.49
CA LEU A 37 35.13 -39.70 9.58
C LEU A 37 33.83 -39.14 8.98
N ARG A 38 34.00 -38.55 7.79
CA ARG A 38 33.06 -38.71 6.70
C ARG A 38 33.09 -40.18 6.30
N ASP A 39 32.10 -40.96 6.71
CA ASP A 39 31.76 -42.25 6.09
C ASP A 39 30.28 -42.56 6.31
N GLY A 40 29.51 -42.53 5.20
CA GLY A 40 28.13 -42.99 5.13
C GLY A 40 27.16 -41.94 4.53
N PRO A 41 26.36 -42.28 3.51
CA PRO A 41 25.25 -41.42 3.08
C PRO A 41 24.19 -41.37 4.19
N GLY A 42 24.01 -40.19 4.80
CA GLY A 42 22.92 -39.87 5.74
C GLY A 42 23.19 -40.25 7.19
N SER A 43 24.12 -39.55 7.86
CA SER A 43 24.27 -39.66 9.31
C SER A 43 23.02 -39.16 10.03
N GLU A 44 22.70 -39.69 11.22
CA GLU A 44 21.59 -39.19 12.05
C GLU A 44 21.74 -37.69 12.37
N ALA A 45 22.97 -37.17 12.37
CA ALA A 45 23.24 -35.73 12.53
C ALA A 45 22.83 -34.92 11.30
N ASP A 46 23.03 -35.44 10.09
CA ASP A 46 22.56 -34.81 8.84
C ASP A 46 21.04 -34.87 8.75
N LYS A 47 20.42 -36.02 9.06
CA LYS A 47 18.96 -36.15 9.14
C LYS A 47 18.35 -35.24 10.20
N LYS A 48 19.03 -35.04 11.34
CA LYS A 48 18.60 -34.10 12.38
C LYS A 48 18.72 -32.65 11.90
N ARG A 49 19.84 -32.27 11.28
CA ARG A 49 20.01 -30.94 10.66
C ARG A 49 18.99 -30.68 9.55
N GLU A 50 18.69 -31.66 8.72
CA GLU A 50 17.69 -31.57 7.66
C GLU A 50 16.27 -31.44 8.23
N ARG A 51 15.93 -32.19 9.30
CA ARG A 51 14.66 -32.01 10.02
C ARG A 51 14.58 -30.67 10.74
N ASP A 52 15.67 -30.21 11.35
CA ASP A 52 15.72 -28.91 12.03
C ASP A 52 15.68 -27.76 11.00
N ALA A 53 16.26 -27.93 9.81
CA ALA A 53 16.13 -27.01 8.68
C ALA A 53 14.72 -27.03 8.09
N GLN A 54 14.09 -28.19 7.93
CA GLN A 54 12.68 -28.32 7.52
C GLN A 54 11.72 -27.73 8.56
N ARG A 55 12.05 -27.81 9.86
CA ARG A 55 11.33 -27.13 10.95
C ARG A 55 11.58 -25.63 11.01
N ALA A 56 12.72 -25.17 10.48
CA ALA A 56 13.06 -23.76 10.37
C ALA A 56 12.45 -23.10 9.11
N LEU A 57 12.05 -23.90 8.11
CA LEU A 57 11.28 -23.39 6.98
C LEU A 57 9.87 -23.05 7.47
N THR A 58 9.52 -21.78 7.35
CA THR A 58 8.18 -21.27 7.61
C THR A 58 7.16 -22.02 6.76
N ARG A 59 5.91 -22.12 7.22
CA ARG A 59 4.85 -22.82 6.47
C ARG A 59 4.70 -22.25 5.06
N LEU A 60 4.87 -20.93 4.92
CA LEU A 60 4.87 -20.25 3.63
C LEU A 60 5.99 -20.78 2.71
N ALA A 61 7.23 -20.92 3.20
CA ALA A 61 8.33 -21.44 2.41
C ALA A 61 8.10 -22.87 1.91
N GLN A 62 7.35 -23.68 2.67
CA GLN A 62 6.95 -25.01 2.22
C GLN A 62 5.93 -24.95 1.07
N LEU A 63 4.90 -24.09 1.20
CA LEU A 63 3.86 -23.91 0.17
C LEU A 63 4.41 -23.31 -1.12
N LEU A 64 5.39 -22.40 -1.05
CA LEU A 64 6.03 -21.79 -2.23
C LEU A 64 6.84 -22.79 -3.09
N ASN A 65 7.06 -24.02 -2.61
CA ASN A 65 7.62 -25.10 -3.45
C ASN A 65 6.60 -25.66 -4.44
N ASP A 66 5.30 -25.49 -4.20
CA ASP A 66 4.26 -25.82 -5.16
C ASP A 66 4.17 -24.70 -6.22
N PRO A 67 4.43 -24.99 -7.51
CA PRO A 67 4.40 -23.99 -8.56
C PRO A 67 3.01 -23.36 -8.75
N ILE A 68 1.92 -24.10 -8.47
CA ILE A 68 0.55 -23.58 -8.61
C ILE A 68 0.29 -22.56 -7.51
N TYR A 69 0.60 -22.93 -6.26
CA TYR A 69 0.48 -22.01 -5.12
C TYR A 69 1.31 -20.76 -5.32
N ARG A 70 2.58 -20.92 -5.70
CA ARG A 70 3.49 -19.81 -5.93
C ARG A 70 2.98 -18.84 -7.00
N ALA A 71 2.52 -19.33 -8.14
CA ALA A 71 2.00 -18.47 -9.21
C ALA A 71 0.80 -17.65 -8.74
N LYS A 72 -0.12 -18.28 -7.99
CA LYS A 72 -1.28 -17.57 -7.42
C LYS A 72 -0.86 -16.56 -6.35
N TYR A 73 0.05 -16.94 -5.47
CA TYR A 73 0.59 -16.06 -4.44
C TYR A 73 1.24 -14.81 -5.03
N ASP A 74 2.10 -14.99 -6.03
CA ASP A 74 2.79 -13.90 -6.74
C ASP A 74 1.76 -12.96 -7.42
N HIS A 75 0.72 -13.52 -8.03
CA HIS A 75 -0.38 -12.75 -8.63
C HIS A 75 -1.15 -11.91 -7.60
N VAL A 76 -1.56 -12.50 -6.48
CA VAL A 76 -2.28 -11.76 -5.42
C VAL A 76 -1.40 -10.66 -4.83
N LEU A 77 -0.10 -10.89 -4.62
CA LEU A 77 0.82 -9.85 -4.18
C LEU A 77 0.94 -8.70 -5.19
N GLN A 78 0.92 -9.01 -6.48
CA GLN A 78 0.92 -8.01 -7.53
C GLN A 78 -0.38 -7.18 -7.50
N VAL A 79 -1.55 -7.84 -7.49
CA VAL A 79 -2.86 -7.17 -7.39
C VAL A 79 -2.92 -6.26 -6.17
N LEU A 80 -2.48 -6.74 -5.01
CA LEU A 80 -2.45 -5.96 -3.77
C LEU A 80 -1.53 -4.74 -3.88
N SER A 81 -0.33 -4.90 -4.46
CA SER A 81 0.62 -3.80 -4.63
C SER A 81 0.13 -2.76 -5.64
N ASP A 82 -0.53 -3.20 -6.72
CA ASP A 82 -1.16 -2.31 -7.69
C ASP A 82 -2.32 -1.53 -7.06
N ALA A 83 -3.17 -2.19 -6.26
CA ALA A 83 -4.27 -1.58 -5.54
C ALA A 83 -3.81 -0.57 -4.48
N GLU A 84 -2.75 -0.86 -3.72
CA GLU A 84 -2.14 0.07 -2.76
C GLU A 84 -1.62 1.33 -3.48
N ARG A 85 -0.87 1.18 -4.58
CA ARG A 85 -0.37 2.32 -5.35
C ARG A 85 -1.50 3.15 -5.98
N ALA A 86 -2.54 2.48 -6.49
CA ALA A 86 -3.72 3.16 -7.02
C ALA A 86 -4.47 3.93 -5.93
N THR A 87 -4.56 3.36 -4.73
CA THR A 87 -5.16 3.98 -3.54
C THR A 87 -4.39 5.22 -3.10
N GLU A 88 -3.07 5.14 -2.99
CA GLU A 88 -2.20 6.29 -2.68
C GLU A 88 -2.39 7.42 -3.71
N THR A 89 -2.40 7.07 -5.00
CA THR A 89 -2.64 8.03 -6.09
C THR A 89 -4.02 8.69 -5.98
N ALA A 90 -5.06 7.91 -5.66
CA ALA A 90 -6.41 8.41 -5.47
C ALA A 90 -6.49 9.41 -4.30
N ILE A 91 -5.85 9.08 -3.16
CA ILE A 91 -5.79 9.94 -1.97
C ILE A 91 -5.11 11.28 -2.30
N ASP A 92 -3.96 11.24 -2.97
CA ASP A 92 -3.23 12.46 -3.36
C ASP A 92 -4.06 13.36 -4.28
N GLN A 93 -4.77 12.76 -5.24
CA GLN A 93 -5.66 13.50 -6.14
C GLN A 93 -6.87 14.10 -5.41
N LEU A 94 -7.49 13.34 -4.50
CA LEU A 94 -8.60 13.82 -3.68
C LEU A 94 -8.16 14.99 -2.81
N ASN A 95 -7.04 14.87 -2.11
CA ASN A 95 -6.49 15.96 -1.30
C ASN A 95 -6.21 17.22 -2.13
N THR A 96 -5.64 17.06 -3.33
CA THR A 96 -5.41 18.18 -4.25
C THR A 96 -6.73 18.85 -4.65
N LYS A 97 -7.76 18.08 -4.98
CA LYS A 97 -9.10 18.60 -5.34
C LYS A 97 -9.79 19.28 -4.15
N ILE A 98 -9.66 18.72 -2.94
CA ILE A 98 -10.21 19.29 -1.70
C ILE A 98 -9.57 20.66 -1.45
N ILE A 99 -8.25 20.76 -1.48
CA ILE A 99 -7.53 22.03 -1.28
C ILE A 99 -7.93 23.05 -2.34
N ALA A 100 -7.99 22.65 -3.62
CA ALA A 100 -8.40 23.54 -4.69
C ALA A 100 -9.83 24.07 -4.50
N THR A 101 -10.76 23.19 -4.09
CA THR A 101 -12.16 23.55 -3.85
C THR A 101 -12.30 24.46 -2.62
N GLN A 102 -11.50 24.25 -1.57
CA GLN A 102 -11.45 25.14 -0.40
C GLN A 102 -10.95 26.54 -0.78
N VAL A 103 -9.88 26.64 -1.57
CA VAL A 103 -9.37 27.93 -2.06
C VAL A 103 -10.41 28.64 -2.94
N GLU A 104 -11.12 27.90 -3.80
CA GLU A 104 -12.23 28.43 -4.59
C GLU A 104 -13.35 28.98 -3.70
N LEU A 105 -13.74 28.22 -2.67
CA LEU A 105 -14.78 28.63 -1.72
C LEU A 105 -14.36 29.87 -0.93
N ASP A 106 -13.12 29.93 -0.45
CA ASP A 106 -12.60 31.09 0.28
C ASP A 106 -12.60 32.35 -0.60
N ASP A 107 -12.19 32.25 -1.87
CA ASP A 107 -12.27 33.35 -2.84
C ASP A 107 -13.73 33.81 -3.08
N MET A 108 -14.67 32.86 -3.23
CA MET A 108 -16.10 33.17 -3.35
C MET A 108 -16.61 33.91 -2.10
N MET A 109 -16.21 33.47 -0.91
CA MET A 109 -16.59 34.07 0.36
C MET A 109 -16.02 35.48 0.55
N ASP A 110 -14.82 35.73 0.05
CA ASP A 110 -14.19 37.05 0.11
C ASP A 110 -14.76 38.04 -0.90
N ARG A 111 -15.20 37.55 -2.06
CA ARG A 111 -15.92 38.33 -3.07
C ARG A 111 -17.40 38.54 -2.75
N ALA A 112 -17.96 37.83 -1.78
CA ALA A 112 -19.36 37.97 -1.39
C ALA A 112 -19.69 39.41 -0.98
N ALA A 113 -20.87 39.89 -1.38
CA ALA A 113 -21.37 41.17 -0.90
C ALA A 113 -21.61 41.11 0.61
N ARG A 114 -21.57 42.28 1.27
CA ARG A 114 -21.73 42.38 2.73
C ARG A 114 -22.85 43.35 3.10
N LEU A 115 -23.57 42.99 4.15
CA LEU A 115 -24.51 43.87 4.84
C LEU A 115 -23.77 44.91 5.70
N PRO A 116 -24.43 45.99 6.16
CA PRO A 116 -23.85 46.97 7.08
C PRO A 116 -23.36 46.37 8.41
N ASP A 117 -23.89 45.21 8.81
CA ASP A 117 -23.45 44.44 9.98
C ASP A 117 -22.19 43.58 9.72
N GLY A 118 -21.70 43.56 8.47
CA GLY A 118 -20.52 42.82 8.03
C GLY A 118 -20.80 41.39 7.56
N LYS A 119 -22.04 40.89 7.66
CA LYS A 119 -22.40 39.52 7.23
C LYS A 119 -22.41 39.40 5.71
N ARG A 120 -21.95 38.25 5.22
CA ARG A 120 -21.92 37.91 3.79
C ARG A 120 -23.31 37.58 3.29
N VAL A 121 -23.61 38.03 2.07
CA VAL A 121 -24.87 37.81 1.38
C VAL A 121 -24.62 37.50 -0.09
N PHE A 122 -25.49 36.68 -0.65
CA PHE A 122 -25.42 36.16 -2.01
C PHE A 122 -26.75 36.42 -2.71
N ARG A 123 -26.71 36.67 -4.01
CA ARG A 123 -27.93 36.77 -4.83
C ARG A 123 -28.16 35.42 -5.51
N ASP A 124 -29.38 34.91 -5.40
CA ASP A 124 -29.78 33.66 -6.07
C ASP A 124 -30.20 33.91 -7.53
N ALA A 125 -30.46 32.85 -8.30
CA ALA A 125 -30.84 32.95 -9.71
C ALA A 125 -32.15 33.72 -9.96
N ASN A 126 -33.00 33.85 -8.94
CA ASN A 126 -34.26 34.60 -9.00
C ASN A 126 -34.12 36.07 -8.54
N GLY A 127 -32.90 36.48 -8.17
CA GLY A 127 -32.62 37.82 -7.65
C GLY A 127 -32.90 37.96 -6.15
N VAL A 128 -33.29 36.89 -5.45
CA VAL A 128 -33.52 36.92 -4.00
C VAL A 128 -32.17 36.92 -3.29
N VAL A 129 -32.01 37.83 -2.33
CA VAL A 129 -30.76 37.94 -1.56
C VAL A 129 -30.85 37.03 -0.34
N ARG A 130 -29.87 36.13 -0.20
CA ARG A 130 -29.76 35.14 0.87
C ARG A 130 -28.49 35.33 1.66
N ARG A 131 -28.54 34.98 2.94
CA ARG A 131 -27.35 34.85 3.79
C ARG A 131 -26.69 33.48 3.57
N GLU A 132 -25.51 33.30 4.14
CA GLU A 132 -24.74 32.05 4.10
C GLU A 132 -25.52 30.84 4.65
N ASP A 133 -26.39 31.04 5.65
CA ASP A 133 -27.26 30.00 6.22
C ASP A 133 -28.51 29.69 5.36
N GLY A 134 -28.65 30.34 4.20
CA GLY A 134 -29.79 30.20 3.29
C GLY A 134 -31.02 31.04 3.66
N SER A 135 -31.00 31.77 4.78
CA SER A 135 -32.09 32.66 5.17
C SER A 135 -32.20 33.86 4.23
N VAL A 136 -33.43 34.29 3.95
CA VAL A 136 -33.70 35.43 3.07
C VAL A 136 -33.43 36.74 3.81
N VAL A 137 -32.77 37.67 3.14
CA VAL A 137 -32.52 39.02 3.65
C VAL A 137 -33.76 39.88 3.41
N GLU A 138 -34.18 40.63 4.42
CA GLU A 138 -35.33 41.54 4.32
C GLU A 138 -35.09 42.65 3.28
N ASP A 139 -36.12 42.98 2.49
CA ASP A 139 -36.03 43.92 1.36
C ASP A 139 -35.38 45.26 1.72
N HIS A 140 -35.70 45.82 2.89
CA HIS A 140 -35.16 47.12 3.32
C HIS A 140 -33.64 47.09 3.57
N LEU A 141 -33.07 45.91 3.86
CA LEU A 141 -31.62 45.72 3.98
C LEU A 141 -30.98 45.48 2.61
N VAL A 142 -31.71 44.89 1.67
CA VAL A 142 -31.21 44.60 0.32
C VAL A 142 -30.78 45.89 -0.39
N ASP A 143 -31.56 46.96 -0.24
CA ASP A 143 -31.27 48.27 -0.82
C ASP A 143 -29.96 48.92 -0.30
N THR A 144 -29.45 48.45 0.84
CA THR A 144 -28.20 48.96 1.44
C THR A 144 -26.95 48.28 0.91
N ILE A 145 -27.10 47.18 0.16
CA ILE A 145 -25.98 46.37 -0.32
C ILE A 145 -25.37 47.01 -1.57
N ILE A 146 -24.05 47.22 -1.53
CA ILE A 146 -23.28 47.67 -2.70
C ILE A 146 -22.75 46.44 -3.44
N TRP A 147 -23.25 46.22 -4.65
CA TRP A 147 -22.82 45.14 -5.53
C TRP A 147 -21.72 45.64 -6.48
N SER A 148 -20.59 44.94 -6.50
CA SER A 148 -19.46 45.15 -7.42
C SER A 148 -19.68 44.50 -8.79
N GLY A 149 -20.59 43.53 -8.89
CA GLY A 149 -20.92 42.80 -10.12
C GLY A 149 -20.06 41.56 -10.36
N ASN A 150 -19.14 41.21 -9.45
CA ASN A 150 -18.31 40.01 -9.51
C ASN A 150 -18.54 39.08 -8.30
N GLU A 151 -19.65 39.26 -7.60
CA GLU A 151 -20.07 38.37 -6.51
C GLU A 151 -20.46 37.00 -7.06
N PRO A 152 -20.14 35.90 -6.36
CA PRO A 152 -20.71 34.60 -6.67
C PRO A 152 -22.22 34.56 -6.37
N SER A 153 -22.94 33.71 -7.09
CA SER A 153 -24.34 33.42 -6.75
C SER A 153 -24.43 32.53 -5.51
N PHE A 154 -25.62 32.46 -4.92
CA PHE A 154 -25.87 31.54 -3.80
C PHE A 154 -25.70 30.08 -4.24
N GLU A 155 -26.13 29.76 -5.45
CA GLU A 155 -26.04 28.43 -6.04
C GLU A 155 -24.58 28.02 -6.31
N ASP A 156 -23.70 28.95 -6.72
CA ASP A 156 -22.28 28.67 -6.92
C ASP A 156 -21.61 28.22 -5.61
N VAL A 157 -21.88 28.94 -4.53
CA VAL A 157 -21.38 28.63 -3.19
C VAL A 157 -21.94 27.29 -2.68
N GLN A 158 -23.23 27.06 -2.87
CA GLN A 158 -23.86 25.78 -2.48
C GLN A 158 -23.25 24.61 -3.26
N ALA A 159 -23.02 24.77 -4.56
CA ALA A 159 -22.41 23.75 -5.40
C ALA A 159 -20.95 23.47 -4.99
N ALA A 160 -20.18 24.50 -4.64
CA ALA A 160 -18.81 24.33 -4.12
C ALA A 160 -18.78 23.60 -2.78
N ASN A 161 -19.69 23.94 -1.85
CA ASN A 161 -19.84 23.24 -0.58
C ASN A 161 -20.22 21.76 -0.77
N GLN A 162 -21.20 21.47 -1.63
CA GLN A 162 -21.58 20.09 -1.93
C GLN A 162 -20.42 19.31 -2.53
N ARG A 163 -19.70 19.91 -3.49
CA ARG A 163 -18.50 19.29 -4.09
C ARG A 163 -17.44 18.97 -3.04
N LEU A 164 -17.23 19.87 -2.07
CA LEU A 164 -16.28 19.64 -0.98
C LEU A 164 -16.70 18.45 -0.10
N GLU A 165 -17.97 18.37 0.27
CA GLU A 165 -18.54 17.25 1.04
C GLU A 165 -18.42 15.92 0.28
N ASP A 166 -18.74 15.91 -1.01
CA ASP A 166 -18.62 14.73 -1.87
C ASP A 166 -17.16 14.24 -1.95
N LEU A 167 -16.21 15.18 -2.10
CA LEU A 167 -14.77 14.86 -2.13
C LEU A 167 -14.27 14.32 -0.78
N GLN A 168 -14.75 14.85 0.34
CA GLN A 168 -14.41 14.36 1.68
C GLN A 168 -14.97 12.95 1.90
N THR A 169 -16.21 12.71 1.50
CA THR A 169 -16.83 11.37 1.56
C THR A 169 -16.04 10.37 0.73
N ALA A 170 -15.62 10.75 -0.49
CA ALA A 170 -14.78 9.90 -1.32
C ALA A 170 -13.42 9.60 -0.67
N LEU A 171 -12.81 10.58 0.00
CA LEU A 171 -11.55 10.38 0.73
C LEU A 171 -11.73 9.40 1.90
N ASP A 172 -12.81 9.53 2.65
CA ASP A 172 -13.14 8.63 3.76
C ASP A 172 -13.35 7.19 3.28
N ASP A 173 -14.05 7.01 2.16
CA ASP A 173 -14.27 5.69 1.55
C ASP A 173 -12.97 5.04 1.07
N VAL A 174 -12.07 5.80 0.43
CA VAL A 174 -10.75 5.31 0.01
C VAL A 174 -9.88 4.96 1.23
N THR A 175 -9.91 5.78 2.26
CA THR A 175 -9.19 5.53 3.52
C THR A 175 -9.71 4.28 4.22
N ARG A 176 -11.04 4.07 4.22
CA ARG A 176 -11.66 2.86 4.74
C ARG A 176 -11.21 1.62 3.97
N TYR A 177 -11.20 1.68 2.64
CA TYR A 177 -10.71 0.59 1.80
C TYR A 177 -9.25 0.23 2.12
N GLN A 178 -8.37 1.23 2.26
CA GLN A 178 -6.96 1.00 2.63
C GLN A 178 -6.82 0.27 3.98
N ASN A 179 -7.56 0.73 5.00
CA ASN A 179 -7.43 0.22 6.37
C ASN A 179 -8.17 -1.10 6.60
N ASP A 180 -9.35 -1.27 6.02
CA ASP A 180 -10.25 -2.38 6.33
C ASP A 180 -10.10 -3.55 5.34
N VAL A 181 -9.57 -3.29 4.13
CA VAL A 181 -9.39 -4.31 3.08
C VAL A 181 -7.91 -4.56 2.80
N LEU A 182 -7.16 -3.54 2.38
CA LEU A 182 -5.78 -3.73 1.92
C LEU A 182 -4.83 -4.12 3.06
N GLY A 183 -4.88 -3.40 4.18
CA GLY A 183 -4.05 -3.69 5.36
C GLY A 183 -4.19 -5.15 5.85
N PRO A 184 -5.41 -5.60 6.23
CA PRO A 184 -5.64 -6.97 6.65
C PRO A 184 -5.28 -8.02 5.59
N SER A 185 -5.47 -7.70 4.30
CA SER A 185 -5.06 -8.58 3.20
C SER A 185 -3.54 -8.73 3.13
N ARG A 186 -2.80 -7.63 3.27
CA ARG A 186 -1.33 -7.62 3.32
C ARG A 186 -0.83 -8.45 4.50
N ASP A 187 -1.39 -8.24 5.68
CA ASP A 187 -1.02 -8.98 6.89
C ASP A 187 -1.22 -10.50 6.70
N LYS A 188 -2.38 -10.91 6.18
CA LYS A 188 -2.68 -12.33 5.91
C LYS A 188 -1.73 -12.94 4.88
N VAL A 189 -1.50 -12.29 3.73
CA VAL A 189 -0.68 -12.84 2.65
C VAL A 189 0.81 -12.91 3.04
N THR A 190 1.26 -12.03 3.93
CA THR A 190 2.66 -11.98 4.36
C THR A 190 2.94 -12.74 5.66
N ASP A 191 1.93 -13.36 6.28
CA ASP A 191 2.11 -14.20 7.46
C ASP A 191 2.95 -15.46 7.13
N PRO A 192 4.17 -15.59 7.68
CA PRO A 192 5.03 -16.72 7.39
C PRO A 192 4.53 -18.02 8.04
N ASP A 193 3.81 -17.92 9.15
CA ASP A 193 3.43 -19.03 10.02
C ASP A 193 2.01 -19.53 9.71
N ASP A 194 1.10 -18.64 9.31
CA ASP A 194 -0.24 -18.98 8.83
C ASP A 194 -0.57 -18.39 7.46
N PRO A 195 0.17 -18.79 6.40
CA PRO A 195 -0.12 -18.36 5.05
C PRO A 195 -1.50 -18.86 4.58
N PRO A 196 -2.24 -18.06 3.79
CA PRO A 196 -3.55 -18.46 3.28
C PRO A 196 -3.44 -19.68 2.36
N SER A 197 -4.51 -20.48 2.30
CA SER A 197 -4.67 -21.54 1.30
C SER A 197 -4.88 -20.95 -0.10
N LEU A 198 -4.92 -21.80 -1.14
CA LEU A 198 -5.29 -21.36 -2.50
C LEU A 198 -6.65 -20.65 -2.55
N GLU A 199 -7.68 -21.27 -1.95
CA GLU A 199 -9.02 -20.68 -1.83
C GLU A 199 -9.00 -19.40 -0.97
N GLY A 200 -8.12 -19.34 0.04
CA GLY A 200 -7.89 -18.13 0.82
C GLY A 200 -7.29 -17.00 -0.01
N LEU A 201 -6.36 -17.30 -0.92
CA LEU A 201 -5.81 -16.33 -1.87
C LEU A 201 -6.86 -15.84 -2.86
N ASP A 202 -7.75 -16.71 -3.34
CA ASP A 202 -8.90 -16.31 -4.18
C ASP A 202 -9.83 -15.36 -3.43
N SER A 203 -10.20 -15.70 -2.19
CA SER A 203 -11.04 -14.82 -1.35
C SER A 203 -10.42 -13.46 -1.11
N ILE A 204 -9.10 -13.39 -0.91
CA ILE A 204 -8.39 -12.12 -0.71
C ILE A 204 -8.42 -11.28 -1.99
N GLU A 205 -8.20 -11.90 -3.16
CA GLU A 205 -8.30 -11.20 -4.44
C GLU A 205 -9.71 -10.67 -4.69
N ASP A 206 -10.74 -11.49 -4.44
CA ASP A 206 -12.14 -11.11 -4.58
C ASP A 206 -12.52 -9.97 -3.62
N ASP A 207 -12.03 -10.01 -2.37
CA ASP A 207 -12.25 -8.95 -1.38
C ASP A 207 -11.62 -7.63 -1.83
N ILE A 208 -10.38 -7.67 -2.34
CA ILE A 208 -9.68 -6.50 -2.88
C ILE A 208 -10.48 -5.89 -4.04
N GLN A 209 -10.95 -6.70 -4.99
CA GLN A 209 -11.65 -6.22 -6.18
C GLN A 209 -13.08 -5.74 -5.88
N SER A 210 -13.84 -6.50 -5.10
CA SER A 210 -15.26 -6.22 -4.85
C SER A 210 -15.50 -4.99 -4.00
N ASN A 211 -14.55 -4.67 -3.12
CA ASN A 211 -14.64 -3.51 -2.24
C ASN A 211 -13.86 -2.29 -2.76
N MET A 212 -13.22 -2.38 -3.94
CA MET A 212 -12.42 -1.30 -4.51
C MET A 212 -13.31 -0.11 -4.90
N PRO A 213 -13.11 1.09 -4.31
CA PRO A 213 -13.84 2.29 -4.71
C PRO A 213 -13.57 2.65 -6.18
N GLN A 214 -14.56 3.21 -6.88
CA GLN A 214 -14.43 3.55 -8.30
C GLN A 214 -13.23 4.45 -8.60
N ILE A 215 -12.97 5.44 -7.74
CA ILE A 215 -11.82 6.34 -7.92
C ILE A 215 -10.46 5.61 -7.83
N VAL A 216 -10.38 4.51 -7.08
CA VAL A 216 -9.18 3.66 -7.04
C VAL A 216 -9.11 2.82 -8.31
N GLN A 217 -10.24 2.26 -8.77
CA GLN A 217 -10.31 1.50 -10.02
C GLN A 217 -9.82 2.32 -11.22
N ASP A 218 -10.18 3.61 -11.28
CA ASP A 218 -9.76 4.52 -12.35
C ASP A 218 -8.22 4.75 -12.38
N HIS A 219 -7.51 4.41 -11.30
CA HIS A 219 -6.05 4.48 -11.19
C HIS A 219 -5.37 3.11 -11.19
N MET A 220 -6.14 2.02 -11.25
CA MET A 220 -5.56 0.71 -11.46
C MET A 220 -4.85 0.71 -12.82
N PRO A 221 -3.64 0.14 -12.93
CA PRO A 221 -3.10 -0.14 -14.24
C PRO A 221 -4.15 -0.97 -14.97
N GLU A 222 -4.48 -0.57 -16.21
CA GLU A 222 -5.26 -1.46 -17.06
C GLU A 222 -4.53 -2.79 -16.99
N MET A 223 -5.17 -3.78 -16.37
CA MET A 223 -4.84 -5.19 -16.54
C MET A 223 -5.18 -5.47 -18.00
N THR A 224 -4.38 -4.87 -18.90
CA THR A 224 -4.25 -5.30 -20.27
C THR A 224 -3.96 -6.76 -20.08
N ALA A 225 -4.98 -7.57 -20.37
CA ALA A 225 -4.86 -8.99 -20.43
C ALA A 225 -3.68 -9.18 -21.38
N SER A 226 -2.51 -9.40 -20.80
CA SER A 226 -1.32 -9.78 -21.53
C SER A 226 -1.68 -11.18 -21.96
N ALA A 227 -2.44 -11.24 -23.07
CA ALA A 227 -2.77 -12.46 -23.73
C ALA A 227 -1.42 -13.15 -23.86
N PRO A 228 -1.26 -14.37 -23.31
CA PRO A 228 0.02 -15.03 -23.31
C PRO A 228 0.48 -14.99 -24.76
N ASP A 229 1.60 -14.31 -24.98
CA ASP A 229 2.17 -14.06 -26.29
C ASP A 229 2.53 -15.44 -26.81
N THR A 230 1.55 -16.09 -27.44
CA THR A 230 1.62 -17.50 -27.76
C THR A 230 2.60 -17.49 -28.92
N PRO A 231 3.84 -17.99 -28.76
CA PRO A 231 4.79 -17.96 -29.83
C PRO A 231 4.16 -18.78 -30.96
N SER A 232 3.66 -18.07 -31.98
CA SER A 232 3.12 -18.68 -33.18
C SER A 232 4.30 -19.26 -33.93
N HIS A 233 4.80 -20.40 -33.44
CA HIS A 233 5.70 -21.27 -34.16
C HIS A 233 4.90 -21.83 -35.34
N SER A 234 4.87 -21.03 -36.40
CA SER A 234 4.58 -21.46 -37.75
C SER A 234 5.64 -22.49 -38.13
N ILE A 235 5.38 -23.75 -37.79
CA ILE A 235 6.10 -24.89 -38.34
C ILE A 235 5.76 -24.89 -39.84
N GLY A 236 6.63 -24.27 -40.63
CA GLY A 236 6.58 -24.31 -42.08
C GLY A 236 6.70 -25.76 -42.53
N LEU A 237 5.58 -26.38 -42.87
CA LEU A 237 5.54 -27.68 -43.55
C LEU A 237 6.28 -27.55 -44.89
N PRO A 238 7.36 -28.32 -45.13
CA PRO A 238 8.00 -28.32 -46.43
C PRO A 238 7.05 -28.91 -47.47
N LYS A 239 6.80 -28.16 -48.55
CA LYS A 239 6.12 -28.68 -49.74
C LYS A 239 6.97 -29.80 -50.34
N LEU A 240 6.53 -31.05 -50.20
CA LEU A 240 7.01 -32.15 -51.02
C LEU A 240 6.37 -32.02 -52.41
N GLY A 241 7.20 -31.71 -53.40
CA GLY A 241 6.82 -31.78 -54.80
C GLY A 241 6.67 -33.24 -55.24
N GLY A 242 5.64 -33.49 -56.04
CA GLY A 242 5.31 -34.77 -56.68
C GLY A 242 3.96 -34.68 -57.34
#